data_AF-A0A413BFC5-F1
#
_entry.id   AF-A0A413BFC5-F1
#
_cell.length_a   1.000
_cell.length_b   1.000
_cell.length_c   1.000
_cell.angle_alpha   90.00
_cell.angle_beta   90.00
_cell.angle_gamma   90.00
#
_symmetry.space_group_name_H-M   'P 1'
#
loop_
_entity.id
_entity.type
_entity.pdbx_description
1 polymer ?
#
loop_
_entity_poly.entity_id
_entity_poly.type
_entity_poly.pdbx_seq_one_letter_code
_entity_poly.pdbx_strand_id
1 'polypeptide(L)'
;METKIIKIDQDNLDHKLMQEAGDLIAAGELVAFPTETVYGLGGDALDPEASKKIYSAKGRPSDNPLIVHISDFSDLERIAKTVPEDARKLSDAFWPGPLTMIVEKGDAVPYATTGGMDTVAVRMPNHPIALDLIRRSGCLIAAPSANTSGRPSPTEAAHVAEDLSGKIAMIIDGGPVGIGIESTIIDLTEDTPMVLRPGYITPQMLSKVLGKEVVIDPGIIAADDTRKPKAPGMKYKHYAPKADMAIVDGTRKHVIAKINELVASHRDDGKKIAVIATEETKQFYDADVVLSMGSRADEDSIAHELYRILRDCDELDVDVIFSESFSTPRIGQAIMNRMLKAAGHQVIDTHVKYDKIIFVAQTGTCREQMAKGIMNDFVLKVPMEIEARGLVVQFPEPVNQKAEAVLISNGISTEGMVSTQLEESDITETTMVFTMESSQRERIIESFADIDPEQVFVLSQYVGDELEILDPYGGTLQSYGLCYESLRATLKKLVKLLNANT
;
A
#
# COMPACT_ATOMS: atom_id res chain seq x y z
N MET A 1 16.10 24.05 -27.48
CA MET A 1 15.31 23.21 -28.39
C MET A 1 13.84 23.41 -28.04
N GLU A 2 12.94 23.45 -29.02
CA GLU A 2 11.50 23.50 -28.78
C GLU A 2 10.95 22.08 -28.83
N THR A 3 10.19 21.65 -27.81
CA THR A 3 9.62 20.30 -27.75
C THR A 3 8.28 20.26 -28.50
N LYS A 4 8.16 19.37 -29.48
CA LYS A 4 6.91 19.18 -30.22
C LYS A 4 6.00 18.21 -29.48
N ILE A 5 4.76 18.60 -29.20
CA ILE A 5 3.75 17.70 -28.63
C ILE A 5 2.79 17.28 -29.74
N ILE A 6 2.64 15.97 -29.96
CA ILE A 6 1.70 15.40 -30.95
C ILE A 6 0.66 14.57 -30.23
N LYS A 7 -0.60 14.67 -30.62
CA LYS A 7 -1.68 13.84 -30.07
C LYS A 7 -1.93 12.66 -31.00
N ILE A 8 -1.92 11.44 -30.46
CA ILE A 8 -2.12 10.20 -31.19
C ILE A 8 -3.23 9.40 -30.52
N ASP A 9 -4.25 9.04 -31.31
CA ASP A 9 -5.27 8.08 -30.89
C ASP A 9 -4.70 6.67 -31.03
N GLN A 10 -4.66 5.90 -29.93
CA GLN A 10 -4.13 4.54 -29.92
C GLN A 10 -4.93 3.58 -30.80
N ASP A 11 -6.21 3.87 -31.05
CA ASP A 11 -7.10 3.07 -31.90
C ASP A 11 -7.01 3.48 -33.37
N ASN A 12 -6.38 4.62 -33.68
CA ASN A 12 -6.22 5.15 -35.03
C ASN A 12 -4.92 5.96 -35.17
N LEU A 13 -3.80 5.24 -35.34
CA LEU A 13 -2.46 5.83 -35.40
C LEU A 13 -2.27 6.69 -36.67
N ASP A 14 -1.91 7.97 -36.50
CA ASP A 14 -1.48 8.83 -37.61
C ASP A 14 -0.10 8.38 -38.11
N HIS A 15 -0.08 7.71 -39.25
CA HIS A 15 1.14 7.16 -39.84
C HIS A 15 2.24 8.19 -40.10
N LYS A 16 1.88 9.44 -40.44
CA LYS A 16 2.87 10.47 -40.76
C LYS A 16 3.54 10.97 -39.48
N LEU A 17 2.74 11.24 -38.45
CA LEU A 17 3.26 11.69 -37.16
C LEU A 17 4.06 10.58 -36.45
N MET A 18 3.60 9.33 -36.53
CA MET A 18 4.33 8.19 -35.97
C MET A 18 5.64 7.93 -36.73
N GLN A 19 5.68 8.12 -38.06
CA GLN A 19 6.92 8.02 -38.81
C GLN A 19 7.90 9.14 -38.42
N GLU A 20 7.42 10.37 -38.28
CA GLU A 20 8.25 11.49 -37.82
C GLU A 20 8.88 11.20 -36.43
N ALA A 21 8.10 10.65 -35.50
CA ALA A 21 8.60 10.23 -34.20
C ALA A 21 9.68 9.13 -34.31
N GLY A 22 9.49 8.14 -35.19
CA GLY A 22 10.47 7.11 -35.48
C GLY A 22 11.77 7.67 -36.08
N ASP A 23 11.66 8.59 -37.03
CA ASP A 23 12.79 9.24 -37.68
C ASP A 23 13.63 10.07 -36.68
N LEU A 24 12.97 10.70 -35.70
CA LEU A 24 13.65 11.41 -34.60
C LEU A 24 14.50 10.46 -33.75
N ILE A 25 13.95 9.31 -33.34
CA ILE A 25 14.71 8.29 -32.61
C ILE A 25 15.91 7.81 -33.44
N ALA A 26 15.69 7.51 -34.72
CA ALA A 26 16.75 7.06 -35.63
C ALA A 26 17.84 8.13 -35.86
N ALA A 27 17.50 9.41 -35.74
CA ALA A 27 18.45 10.53 -35.77
C ALA A 27 19.18 10.77 -34.43
N GLY A 28 18.95 9.93 -33.42
CA GLY A 28 19.55 10.04 -32.09
C GLY A 28 18.89 11.10 -31.20
N GLU A 29 17.68 11.56 -31.55
CA GLU A 29 16.88 12.46 -30.71
C GLU A 29 16.00 11.71 -29.71
N LEU A 30 15.51 12.43 -28.70
CA LEU A 30 14.70 11.84 -27.64
C LEU A 30 13.21 12.08 -27.86
N VAL A 31 12.42 11.01 -27.74
CA VAL A 31 10.96 11.05 -27.85
C VAL A 31 10.33 10.42 -26.61
N ALA A 32 9.43 11.15 -25.95
CA ALA A 32 8.62 10.58 -24.89
C ALA A 32 7.34 9.95 -25.45
N PHE A 33 6.97 8.77 -24.97
CA PHE A 33 5.85 7.99 -25.50
C PHE A 33 5.10 7.22 -24.40
N PRO A 34 3.79 6.96 -24.57
CA PRO A 34 2.99 6.20 -23.62
C PRO A 34 3.30 4.70 -23.70
N THR A 35 3.14 4.03 -22.55
CA THR A 35 3.04 2.56 -22.46
C THR A 35 1.80 2.21 -21.64
N GLU A 36 1.49 0.92 -21.47
CA GLU A 36 0.43 0.49 -20.55
C GLU A 36 0.78 0.76 -19.08
N THR A 37 2.05 1.03 -18.76
CA THR A 37 2.54 1.25 -17.38
C THR A 37 2.65 2.72 -17.01
N VAL A 38 3.64 3.41 -17.61
CA VAL A 38 3.97 4.83 -17.43
C VAL A 38 4.55 5.35 -18.74
N TYR A 39 4.61 6.66 -18.93
CA TYR A 39 5.30 7.26 -20.08
C TYR A 39 6.81 7.00 -20.00
N GLY A 40 7.42 6.61 -21.11
CA GLY A 40 8.86 6.36 -21.26
C GLY A 40 9.56 7.47 -22.04
N LEU A 41 10.82 7.77 -21.70
CA LEU A 41 11.68 8.68 -22.46
C LEU A 41 12.63 7.87 -23.34
N GLY A 42 12.32 7.74 -24.62
CA GLY A 42 13.03 6.89 -25.56
C GLY A 42 14.20 7.56 -26.26
N GLY A 43 15.25 6.76 -26.48
CA GLY A 43 16.32 6.97 -27.45
C GLY A 43 16.82 5.61 -27.94
N ASP A 44 17.66 5.59 -28.99
CA ASP A 44 18.22 4.33 -29.50
C ASP A 44 19.06 3.62 -28.41
N ALA A 45 18.69 2.38 -28.10
CA ALA A 45 19.34 1.54 -27.10
C ALA A 45 20.75 1.11 -27.47
N LEU A 46 21.07 1.10 -28.77
CA LEU A 46 22.37 0.68 -29.29
C LEU A 46 23.31 1.88 -29.52
N ASP A 47 22.79 3.11 -29.42
CA ASP A 47 23.58 4.33 -29.46
C ASP A 47 23.97 4.79 -28.04
N PRO A 48 25.27 4.76 -27.68
CA PRO A 48 25.71 5.26 -26.37
C PRO A 48 25.45 6.77 -26.17
N GLU A 49 25.40 7.58 -27.23
CA GLU A 49 25.11 9.02 -27.11
C GLU A 49 23.63 9.28 -26.78
N ALA A 50 22.71 8.51 -27.37
CA ALA A 50 21.29 8.55 -26.99
C ALA A 50 21.10 8.25 -25.49
N SER A 51 21.78 7.23 -24.96
CA SER A 51 21.77 6.94 -23.51
C SER A 51 22.25 8.13 -22.66
N LYS A 52 23.34 8.80 -23.06
CA LYS A 52 23.84 10.01 -22.38
C LYS A 52 22.83 11.15 -22.42
N LYS A 53 22.16 11.37 -23.56
CA LYS A 53 21.08 12.36 -23.68
C LYS A 53 19.95 12.06 -22.69
N ILE A 54 19.52 10.79 -22.56
CA ILE A 54 18.48 10.37 -21.61
C ILE A 54 18.89 10.71 -20.17
N TYR A 55 20.10 10.34 -19.75
CA TYR A 55 20.59 10.64 -18.41
C TYR A 55 20.63 12.16 -18.15
N SER A 56 21.15 12.93 -19.11
CA SER A 56 21.26 14.38 -19.02
C SER A 56 19.89 15.07 -18.93
N ALA A 57 18.95 14.73 -19.81
CA ALA A 57 17.61 15.32 -19.83
C ALA A 57 16.85 15.12 -18.51
N LYS A 58 17.04 13.95 -17.87
CA LYS A 58 16.40 13.60 -16.61
C LYS A 58 17.15 14.07 -15.36
N GLY A 59 18.44 14.44 -15.48
CA GLY A 59 19.33 14.56 -14.32
C GLY A 59 19.50 13.24 -13.57
N ARG A 60 19.49 12.10 -14.31
CA ARG A 60 19.57 10.74 -13.75
C ARG A 60 21.04 10.30 -13.63
N PRO A 61 21.45 9.64 -12.53
CA PRO A 61 22.77 9.02 -12.42
C PRO A 61 23.02 7.99 -13.52
N SER A 62 24.21 8.02 -14.13
CA SER A 62 24.57 7.16 -15.27
C SER A 62 24.86 5.71 -14.90
N ASP A 63 24.93 5.39 -13.61
CA ASP A 63 25.08 4.03 -13.07
C ASP A 63 23.73 3.33 -12.87
N ASN A 64 22.61 4.00 -13.18
CA ASN A 64 21.26 3.46 -13.05
C ASN A 64 20.75 2.96 -14.42
N PRO A 65 20.73 1.65 -14.68
CA PRO A 65 20.49 1.08 -16.01
C PRO A 65 19.18 1.54 -16.66
N LEU A 66 19.10 1.43 -17.99
CA LEU A 66 17.90 1.68 -18.79
C LEU A 66 17.25 0.36 -19.21
N ILE A 67 15.93 0.38 -19.45
CA ILE A 67 15.19 -0.78 -19.97
C ILE A 67 15.11 -0.65 -21.49
N VAL A 68 15.56 -1.67 -22.21
CA VAL A 68 15.43 -1.77 -23.66
C VAL A 68 14.05 -2.29 -24.02
N HIS A 69 13.33 -1.51 -24.82
CA HIS A 69 12.00 -1.83 -25.31
C HIS A 69 12.12 -2.42 -26.72
N ILE A 70 11.48 -3.57 -26.92
CA ILE A 70 11.48 -4.34 -28.17
C ILE A 70 10.06 -4.50 -28.71
N SER A 71 9.93 -4.86 -29.99
CA SER A 71 8.62 -5.04 -30.64
C SER A 71 8.35 -6.44 -31.19
N ASP A 72 9.36 -7.31 -31.12
CA ASP A 72 9.33 -8.72 -31.49
C ASP A 72 10.28 -9.52 -30.60
N PHE A 73 9.99 -10.81 -30.36
CA PHE A 73 10.85 -11.65 -29.53
C PHE A 73 12.27 -11.82 -30.11
N SER A 74 12.42 -11.87 -31.44
CA SER A 74 13.72 -12.01 -32.09
C SER A 74 14.69 -10.86 -31.78
N ASP A 75 14.19 -9.69 -31.38
CA ASP A 75 15.03 -8.59 -30.90
C ASP A 75 15.77 -8.93 -29.60
N LEU A 76 15.17 -9.73 -28.71
CA LEU A 76 15.84 -10.22 -27.50
C LEU A 76 17.05 -11.09 -27.88
N GLU A 77 16.91 -11.95 -28.88
CA GLU A 77 17.99 -12.83 -29.37
C GLU A 77 19.15 -12.03 -29.97
N ARG A 78 18.90 -10.80 -30.46
CA ARG A 78 19.93 -9.89 -31.00
C ARG A 78 20.75 -9.18 -29.91
N ILE A 79 20.17 -8.97 -28.72
CA ILE A 79 20.78 -8.15 -27.66
C ILE A 79 21.17 -8.93 -26.41
N ALA A 80 20.73 -10.17 -26.26
CA ALA A 80 21.12 -11.06 -25.18
C ALA A 80 22.31 -11.95 -25.60
N LYS A 81 23.22 -12.23 -24.68
CA LYS A 81 24.30 -13.21 -24.91
C LYS A 81 23.75 -14.63 -25.01
N THR A 82 22.82 -14.94 -24.13
CA THR A 82 22.07 -16.20 -24.08
C THR A 82 20.64 -15.86 -23.66
N VAL A 83 19.66 -16.50 -24.30
CA VAL A 83 18.25 -16.37 -23.91
C VAL A 83 17.85 -17.60 -23.10
N PRO A 84 17.61 -17.48 -21.77
CA PRO A 84 17.19 -18.59 -20.93
C PRO A 84 15.84 -19.18 -21.38
N GLU A 85 15.61 -20.46 -21.12
CA GLU A 85 14.31 -21.10 -21.38
C GLU A 85 13.18 -20.42 -20.58
N ASP A 86 13.48 -20.02 -19.35
CA ASP A 86 12.56 -19.25 -18.49
C ASP A 86 12.13 -17.94 -19.14
N ALA A 87 13.04 -17.26 -19.85
CA ALA A 87 12.72 -16.03 -20.56
C ALA A 87 11.71 -16.28 -21.69
N ARG A 88 11.83 -17.41 -22.41
CA ARG A 88 10.86 -17.82 -23.44
C ARG A 88 9.48 -18.08 -22.83
N LYS A 89 9.42 -18.91 -21.78
CA LYS A 89 8.15 -19.23 -21.08
C LYS A 89 7.44 -17.97 -20.57
N LEU A 90 8.19 -17.06 -19.95
CA LEU A 90 7.65 -15.81 -19.44
C LEU A 90 7.23 -14.85 -20.56
N SER A 91 7.97 -14.79 -21.66
CA SER A 91 7.57 -13.99 -22.81
C SER A 91 6.27 -14.49 -23.44
N ASP A 92 6.10 -15.81 -23.60
CA ASP A 92 4.87 -16.40 -24.15
C ASP A 92 3.64 -16.09 -23.28
N ALA A 93 3.85 -15.95 -21.96
CA ALA A 93 2.79 -15.70 -21.00
C ALA A 93 2.48 -14.21 -20.77
N PHE A 94 3.50 -13.34 -20.81
CA PHE A 94 3.40 -11.97 -20.33
C PHE A 94 3.89 -10.90 -21.31
N TRP A 95 4.40 -11.26 -22.49
CA TRP A 95 4.74 -10.31 -23.55
C TRP A 95 3.78 -10.39 -24.75
N PRO A 96 3.40 -9.25 -25.33
CA PRO A 96 3.60 -7.88 -24.84
C PRO A 96 2.95 -7.66 -23.46
N GLY A 97 3.61 -6.91 -22.57
CA GLY A 97 3.05 -6.62 -21.25
C GLY A 97 4.01 -6.03 -20.21
N PRO A 98 3.53 -5.86 -18.97
CA PRO A 98 4.21 -5.14 -17.90
C PRO A 98 5.26 -6.01 -17.17
N LEU A 99 5.97 -6.87 -17.91
CA LEU A 99 7.08 -7.66 -17.41
C LEU A 99 8.40 -7.20 -18.05
N THR A 100 9.41 -6.99 -17.24
CA THR A 100 10.78 -6.72 -17.66
C THR A 100 11.65 -7.88 -17.20
N MET A 101 12.45 -8.42 -18.11
CA MET A 101 13.37 -9.53 -17.83
C MET A 101 14.81 -9.02 -17.90
N ILE A 102 15.62 -9.37 -16.90
CA ILE A 102 17.07 -9.15 -16.95
C ILE A 102 17.74 -10.42 -17.43
N VAL A 103 18.58 -10.26 -18.44
CA VAL A 103 19.38 -11.33 -19.04
C VAL A 103 20.82 -10.86 -19.22
N GLU A 104 21.74 -11.79 -19.43
CA GLU A 104 23.12 -11.49 -19.82
C GLU A 104 23.14 -10.70 -21.14
N LYS A 105 23.80 -9.55 -21.16
CA LYS A 105 23.82 -8.69 -22.35
C LYS A 105 24.77 -9.26 -23.41
N GLY A 106 24.38 -9.10 -24.68
CA GLY A 106 25.27 -9.30 -25.83
C GLY A 106 26.16 -8.08 -26.10
N ASP A 107 27.08 -8.22 -27.05
CA ASP A 107 28.04 -7.17 -27.41
C ASP A 107 27.40 -5.95 -28.09
N ALA A 108 26.23 -6.14 -28.71
CA ALA A 108 25.49 -5.06 -29.36
C ALA A 108 25.01 -3.99 -28.36
N VAL A 109 24.78 -4.35 -27.10
CA VAL A 109 24.29 -3.41 -26.08
C VAL A 109 25.47 -2.67 -25.44
N PRO A 110 25.56 -1.33 -25.59
CA PRO A 110 26.64 -0.56 -25.00
C PRO A 110 26.50 -0.47 -23.47
N TYR A 111 27.63 -0.37 -22.77
CA TYR A 111 27.64 -0.20 -21.31
C TYR A 111 26.95 1.08 -20.83
N ALA A 112 26.84 2.10 -21.69
CA ALA A 112 26.06 3.30 -21.37
C ALA A 112 24.58 2.98 -21.12
N THR A 113 24.00 2.05 -21.88
CA THR A 113 22.60 1.60 -21.74
C THR A 113 22.42 0.79 -20.45
N THR A 114 23.39 -0.05 -20.11
CA THR A 114 23.32 -0.95 -18.95
C THR A 114 23.84 -0.35 -17.64
N GLY A 115 24.22 0.93 -17.63
CA GLY A 115 24.82 1.56 -16.45
C GLY A 115 26.14 0.91 -16.02
N GLY A 116 26.87 0.30 -16.97
CA GLY A 116 28.11 -0.42 -16.72
C GLY A 116 27.93 -1.88 -16.28
N MET A 117 26.71 -2.43 -16.34
CA MET A 117 26.44 -3.83 -15.99
C MET A 117 26.67 -4.76 -17.19
N ASP A 118 26.99 -6.03 -16.91
CA ASP A 118 27.06 -7.10 -17.92
C ASP A 118 25.69 -7.72 -18.23
N THR A 119 24.63 -7.17 -17.64
CA THR A 119 23.24 -7.58 -17.86
C THR A 119 22.44 -6.46 -18.52
N VAL A 120 21.36 -6.83 -19.22
CA VAL A 120 20.44 -5.90 -19.87
C VAL A 120 19.01 -6.21 -19.43
N ALA A 121 18.26 -5.15 -19.09
CA ALA A 121 16.83 -5.24 -18.79
C ALA A 121 16.03 -5.03 -20.09
N VAL A 122 15.15 -5.96 -20.41
CA VAL A 122 14.39 -5.96 -21.68
C VAL A 122 12.89 -6.08 -21.40
N ARG A 123 12.07 -5.40 -22.21
CA ARG A 123 10.61 -5.46 -22.15
C ARG A 123 9.98 -5.31 -23.53
N MET A 124 8.89 -6.04 -23.78
CA MET A 124 8.01 -5.78 -24.91
C MET A 124 6.73 -5.09 -24.38
N PRO A 125 6.55 -3.77 -24.56
CA PRO A 125 5.40 -3.05 -23.99
C PRO A 125 4.09 -3.44 -24.67
N ASN A 126 3.00 -3.57 -23.92
CA ASN A 126 1.66 -3.82 -24.47
C ASN A 126 0.92 -2.50 -24.78
N HIS A 127 1.46 -1.71 -25.71
CA HIS A 127 0.83 -0.45 -26.10
C HIS A 127 0.98 -0.20 -27.60
N PRO A 128 -0.11 0.06 -28.36
CA PRO A 128 -0.06 0.23 -29.82
C PRO A 128 0.94 1.30 -30.27
N ILE A 129 0.89 2.49 -29.64
CA ILE A 129 1.80 3.61 -29.93
C ILE A 129 3.27 3.21 -29.69
N ALA A 130 3.59 2.56 -28.55
CA ALA A 130 4.97 2.15 -28.25
C ALA A 130 5.50 1.13 -29.25
N LEU A 131 4.71 0.10 -29.58
CA LEU A 131 5.10 -0.94 -30.52
C LEU A 131 5.28 -0.39 -31.94
N ASP A 132 4.39 0.49 -32.40
CA ASP A 132 4.50 1.14 -33.71
C ASP A 132 5.70 2.09 -33.77
N LEU A 133 5.99 2.84 -32.70
CA LEU A 133 7.19 3.70 -32.60
C LEU A 133 8.47 2.88 -32.73
N ILE A 134 8.60 1.78 -31.97
CA ILE A 134 9.78 0.89 -32.03
C ILE A 134 9.97 0.40 -33.47
N ARG A 135 8.91 -0.14 -34.09
CA ARG A 135 8.96 -0.65 -35.47
C ARG A 135 9.37 0.42 -36.49
N ARG A 136 8.80 1.62 -36.40
CA ARG A 136 9.08 2.72 -37.35
C ARG A 136 10.45 3.33 -37.20
N SER A 137 10.97 3.37 -35.97
CA SER A 137 12.32 3.86 -35.72
C SER A 137 13.40 2.97 -36.37
N GLY A 138 13.11 1.67 -36.53
CA GLY A 138 14.13 0.68 -36.90
C GLY A 138 15.18 0.42 -35.82
N CYS A 139 15.07 1.09 -34.67
CA CYS A 139 15.93 0.97 -33.51
C CYS A 139 15.27 0.09 -32.42
N LEU A 140 16.07 -0.32 -31.44
CA LEU A 140 15.56 -0.76 -30.14
C LEU A 140 15.54 0.45 -29.22
N ILE A 141 14.52 0.62 -28.38
CA ILE A 141 14.35 1.89 -27.65
C ILE A 141 14.72 1.71 -26.18
N ALA A 142 15.81 2.33 -25.73
CA ALA A 142 16.10 2.43 -24.30
C ALA A 142 15.22 3.52 -23.70
N ALA A 143 14.40 3.17 -22.71
CA ALA A 143 13.48 4.11 -22.08
C ALA A 143 13.31 3.87 -20.58
N PRO A 144 13.78 4.79 -19.71
CA PRO A 144 13.26 4.91 -18.35
C PRO A 144 11.94 5.69 -18.35
N SER A 145 11.29 5.85 -17.19
CA SER A 145 10.14 6.74 -17.03
C SER A 145 10.44 8.18 -17.51
N ALA A 146 9.47 8.91 -18.05
CA ALA A 146 9.69 10.21 -18.70
C ALA A 146 9.59 11.44 -17.75
N ASN A 147 10.11 11.31 -16.53
CA ASN A 147 10.10 12.35 -15.49
C ASN A 147 11.50 12.93 -15.21
N THR A 148 11.57 14.07 -14.52
CA THR A 148 12.82 14.49 -13.87
C THR A 148 13.17 13.48 -12.76
N SER A 149 14.44 13.09 -12.64
CA SER A 149 14.87 12.07 -11.68
C SER A 149 14.46 12.43 -10.24
N GLY A 150 13.79 11.51 -9.55
CA GLY A 150 13.29 11.69 -8.18
C GLY A 150 11.79 12.01 -8.09
N ARG A 151 11.22 12.68 -9.11
CA ARG A 151 9.78 13.04 -9.15
C ARG A 151 8.87 11.82 -9.39
N PRO A 152 7.55 11.89 -9.13
CA PRO A 152 6.59 10.85 -9.50
C PRO A 152 6.69 10.49 -10.99
N SER A 153 6.50 9.22 -11.34
CA SER A 153 6.53 8.79 -12.73
C SER A 153 5.34 9.38 -13.51
N PRO A 154 5.48 9.69 -14.82
CA PRO A 154 4.42 10.32 -15.58
C PRO A 154 3.42 9.28 -16.11
N THR A 155 2.15 9.48 -15.78
CA THR A 155 1.01 8.66 -16.26
C THR A 155 0.19 9.34 -17.36
N GLU A 156 0.53 10.57 -17.75
CA GLU A 156 -0.08 11.34 -18.84
C GLU A 156 0.95 12.28 -19.47
N ALA A 157 0.66 12.79 -20.67
CA ALA A 157 1.58 13.64 -21.41
C ALA A 157 1.85 14.99 -20.73
N ALA A 158 0.89 15.53 -19.97
CA ALA A 158 1.07 16.78 -19.24
C ALA A 158 2.16 16.66 -18.17
N HIS A 159 2.21 15.54 -17.44
CA HIS A 159 3.29 15.22 -16.50
C HIS A 159 4.67 15.21 -17.18
N VAL A 160 4.75 14.69 -18.40
CA VAL A 160 5.99 14.69 -19.20
C VAL A 160 6.37 16.11 -19.62
N ALA A 161 5.38 16.89 -20.07
CA ALA A 161 5.59 18.25 -20.52
C ALA A 161 6.09 19.16 -19.38
N GLU A 162 5.56 18.99 -18.17
CA GLU A 162 6.01 19.70 -16.96
C GLU A 162 7.51 19.47 -16.70
N ASP A 163 7.99 18.22 -16.86
CA ASP A 163 9.35 17.83 -16.49
C ASP A 163 10.39 18.05 -17.59
N LEU A 164 10.01 17.79 -18.85
CA LEU A 164 10.97 17.57 -19.95
C LEU A 164 10.80 18.52 -21.15
N SER A 165 9.79 19.40 -21.16
CA SER A 165 9.67 20.41 -22.23
C SER A 165 10.93 21.28 -22.33
N GLY A 166 11.40 21.50 -23.56
CA GLY A 166 12.64 22.20 -23.85
C GLY A 166 13.91 21.33 -23.80
N LYS A 167 13.81 20.09 -23.29
CA LYS A 167 14.94 19.15 -23.15
C LYS A 167 14.89 17.98 -24.14
N ILE A 168 13.71 17.67 -24.70
CA ILE A 168 13.48 16.52 -25.60
C ILE A 168 12.80 16.96 -26.90
N ALA A 169 12.96 16.20 -27.98
CA ALA A 169 12.51 16.63 -29.30
C ALA A 169 10.98 16.54 -29.42
N MET A 170 10.38 15.47 -28.88
CA MET A 170 8.94 15.22 -29.03
C MET A 170 8.32 14.54 -27.80
N ILE A 171 7.04 14.84 -27.55
CA ILE A 171 6.13 14.11 -26.66
C ILE A 171 4.96 13.59 -27.49
N ILE A 172 4.73 12.29 -27.44
CA ILE A 172 3.54 11.66 -28.01
C ILE A 172 2.47 11.59 -26.91
N ASP A 173 1.45 12.42 -27.01
CA ASP A 173 0.25 12.36 -26.16
C ASP A 173 -0.71 11.28 -26.66
N GLY A 174 -0.68 10.14 -25.98
CA GLY A 174 -1.63 9.04 -26.19
C GLY A 174 -2.70 8.94 -25.10
N GLY A 175 -2.88 9.99 -24.28
CA GLY A 175 -3.79 9.97 -23.14
C GLY A 175 -3.20 9.30 -21.88
N PRO A 176 -4.04 9.06 -20.87
CA PRO A 176 -3.62 8.43 -19.61
C PRO A 176 -3.25 6.95 -19.83
N VAL A 177 -2.25 6.47 -19.10
CA VAL A 177 -1.80 5.07 -19.13
C VAL A 177 -2.79 4.13 -18.43
N GLY A 178 -2.78 2.84 -18.78
CA GLY A 178 -3.71 1.87 -18.18
C GLY A 178 -3.43 1.53 -16.72
N ILE A 179 -2.20 1.11 -16.40
CA ILE A 179 -1.84 0.51 -15.09
C ILE A 179 -1.38 1.54 -14.06
N GLY A 180 -0.62 2.57 -14.46
CA GLY A 180 -0.17 3.65 -13.58
C GLY A 180 1.06 3.35 -12.72
N ILE A 181 1.54 2.10 -12.63
CA ILE A 181 2.82 1.74 -12.00
C ILE A 181 3.76 1.06 -12.99
N GLU A 182 5.07 1.11 -12.73
CA GLU A 182 6.06 0.51 -13.63
C GLU A 182 5.99 -1.03 -13.66
N SER A 183 6.58 -1.61 -14.71
CA SER A 183 6.68 -3.06 -14.90
C SER A 183 7.34 -3.79 -13.73
N THR A 184 6.89 -5.03 -13.51
CA THR A 184 7.62 -6.00 -12.68
C THR A 184 8.98 -6.28 -13.32
N ILE A 185 10.05 -6.34 -12.52
CA ILE A 185 11.38 -6.71 -13.01
C ILE A 185 11.78 -8.05 -12.39
N ILE A 186 12.10 -9.04 -13.23
CA ILE A 186 12.63 -10.34 -12.84
C ILE A 186 14.07 -10.52 -13.35
N ASP A 187 14.96 -10.96 -12.47
CA ASP A 187 16.32 -11.39 -12.78
C ASP A 187 16.32 -12.87 -13.18
N LEU A 188 16.82 -13.16 -14.38
CA LEU A 188 16.94 -14.51 -14.96
C LEU A 188 18.40 -14.92 -15.18
N THR A 189 19.38 -14.20 -14.60
CA THR A 189 20.80 -14.56 -14.75
C THR A 189 21.27 -15.63 -13.77
N GLU A 190 20.46 -15.93 -12.75
CA GLU A 190 20.74 -16.93 -11.71
C GLU A 190 19.80 -18.14 -11.85
N ASP A 191 20.14 -19.27 -11.21
CA ASP A 191 19.34 -20.51 -11.26
C ASP A 191 17.93 -20.32 -10.67
N THR A 192 17.83 -19.53 -9.60
CA THR A 192 16.57 -19.15 -8.94
C THR A 192 16.16 -17.75 -9.38
N PRO A 193 15.09 -17.60 -10.18
CA PRO A 193 14.61 -16.30 -10.62
C PRO A 193 14.18 -15.42 -9.46
N MET A 194 14.47 -14.14 -9.56
CA MET A 194 14.25 -13.18 -8.47
C MET A 194 13.54 -11.92 -8.96
N VAL A 195 12.46 -11.53 -8.29
CA VAL A 195 11.83 -10.23 -8.53
C VAL A 195 12.67 -9.14 -7.86
N LEU A 196 13.22 -8.23 -8.68
CA LEU A 196 13.99 -7.06 -8.23
C LEU A 196 13.14 -5.80 -8.09
N ARG A 197 11.98 -5.76 -8.74
CA ARG A 197 11.01 -4.69 -8.57
C ARG A 197 9.58 -5.25 -8.66
N PRO A 198 8.76 -5.11 -7.61
CA PRO A 198 7.36 -5.51 -7.68
C PRO A 198 6.58 -4.56 -8.61
N GLY A 199 5.63 -5.13 -9.32
CA GLY A 199 4.75 -4.47 -10.28
C GLY A 199 3.47 -5.28 -10.49
N TYR A 200 2.82 -5.11 -11.63
CA TYR A 200 1.53 -5.75 -11.95
C TYR A 200 1.59 -7.29 -12.02
N ILE A 201 2.71 -7.85 -12.49
CA ILE A 201 2.91 -9.30 -12.54
C ILE A 201 3.52 -9.76 -11.21
N THR A 202 2.82 -10.63 -10.48
CA THR A 202 3.23 -11.04 -9.13
C THR A 202 4.21 -12.22 -9.14
N PRO A 203 5.02 -12.43 -8.08
CA PRO A 203 5.88 -13.61 -7.94
C PRO A 203 5.12 -14.94 -8.06
N GLN A 204 3.86 -14.99 -7.61
CA GLN A 204 3.00 -16.16 -7.71
C GLN A 204 2.59 -16.44 -9.16
N MET A 205 2.29 -15.39 -9.95
CA MET A 205 2.04 -15.52 -11.39
C MET A 205 3.27 -16.06 -12.12
N LEU A 206 4.45 -15.53 -11.80
CA LEU A 206 5.73 -15.96 -12.38
C LEU A 206 6.04 -17.42 -12.02
N SER A 207 5.94 -17.79 -10.74
CA SER A 207 6.19 -19.15 -10.26
C SER A 207 5.28 -20.18 -10.93
N LYS A 208 4.00 -19.84 -11.13
CA LYS A 208 3.04 -20.70 -11.81
C LYS A 208 3.44 -21.01 -13.26
N VAL A 209 3.95 -20.02 -13.99
CA VAL A 209 4.40 -20.19 -15.38
C VAL A 209 5.71 -20.98 -15.46
N LEU A 210 6.64 -20.70 -14.55
CA LEU A 210 7.96 -21.34 -14.55
C LEU A 210 7.94 -22.77 -13.97
N GLY A 211 6.95 -23.11 -13.16
CA GLY A 211 6.90 -24.39 -12.44
C GLY A 211 7.98 -24.53 -11.36
N LYS A 212 8.57 -23.41 -10.93
CA LYS A 212 9.56 -23.33 -9.84
C LYS A 212 9.35 -22.07 -9.01
N GLU A 213 9.96 -22.04 -7.84
CA GLU A 213 9.89 -20.89 -6.93
C GLU A 213 10.52 -19.64 -7.56
N VAL A 214 9.82 -18.51 -7.42
CA VAL A 214 10.34 -17.17 -7.72
C VAL A 214 10.38 -16.40 -6.42
N VAL A 215 11.57 -15.97 -6.04
CA VAL A 215 11.80 -15.23 -4.79
C VAL A 215 11.74 -13.71 -5.03
N ILE A 216 11.57 -12.95 -3.96
CA ILE A 216 11.64 -11.49 -3.99
C ILE A 216 12.99 -11.07 -3.41
N ASP A 217 13.68 -10.12 -4.05
CA ASP A 217 14.93 -9.58 -3.51
C ASP A 217 14.71 -8.98 -2.10
N PRO A 218 15.46 -9.42 -1.07
CA PRO A 218 15.34 -8.86 0.28
C PRO A 218 15.61 -7.35 0.34
N GLY A 219 16.41 -6.82 -0.61
CA GLY A 219 16.68 -5.38 -0.75
C GLY A 219 15.47 -4.53 -1.17
N ILE A 220 14.35 -5.16 -1.54
CA ILE A 220 13.06 -4.46 -1.74
C ILE A 220 12.45 -4.04 -0.40
N ILE A 221 12.76 -4.77 0.68
CA ILE A 221 12.20 -4.60 2.03
C ILE A 221 13.18 -3.81 2.93
N ALA A 222 14.49 -3.96 2.72
CA ALA A 222 15.53 -3.27 3.46
C ALA A 222 16.17 -2.14 2.64
N ALA A 223 16.17 -0.91 3.16
CA ALA A 223 16.85 0.25 2.58
C ALA A 223 18.38 0.11 2.70
N ASP A 224 19.00 -0.77 1.92
CA ASP A 224 20.46 -0.92 1.88
C ASP A 224 21.06 -0.20 0.66
N ASP A 225 21.54 1.02 0.88
CA ASP A 225 22.08 1.94 -0.14
C ASP A 225 23.47 1.55 -0.69
N THR A 226 24.08 0.49 -0.17
CA THR A 226 25.50 0.16 -0.40
C THR A 226 25.77 -0.67 -1.67
N ARG A 227 24.76 -1.31 -2.27
CA ARG A 227 24.91 -2.15 -3.48
C ARG A 227 24.67 -1.37 -4.78
N LYS A 228 25.38 -1.75 -5.87
CA LYS A 228 25.08 -1.23 -7.22
C LYS A 228 23.72 -1.77 -7.68
N PRO A 229 22.80 -0.92 -8.19
CA PRO A 229 21.48 -1.37 -8.58
C PRO A 229 21.55 -2.22 -9.85
N LYS A 230 21.06 -3.47 -9.78
CA LYS A 230 20.88 -4.33 -10.97
C LYS A 230 19.72 -3.85 -11.84
N ALA A 231 18.76 -3.11 -11.27
CA ALA A 231 17.55 -2.66 -11.94
C ALA A 231 17.17 -1.22 -11.58
N PRO A 232 16.39 -0.53 -12.43
CA PRO A 232 15.83 0.77 -12.12
C PRO A 232 14.96 0.78 -10.86
N GLY A 233 15.09 1.83 -10.06
CA GLY A 233 14.21 2.11 -8.93
C GLY A 233 14.56 1.33 -7.66
N MET A 234 15.75 0.75 -7.55
CA MET A 234 16.23 0.05 -6.35
C MET A 234 16.95 0.95 -5.32
N LYS A 235 17.44 2.13 -5.72
CA LYS A 235 18.29 3.02 -4.90
C LYS A 235 17.74 4.45 -4.92
N TYR A 236 17.93 5.27 -3.88
CA TYR A 236 17.51 6.69 -3.75
C TYR A 236 16.03 6.96 -3.43
N LYS A 237 15.74 8.14 -2.85
CA LYS A 237 14.38 8.68 -2.72
C LYS A 237 13.82 8.84 -4.14
N HIS A 238 12.74 8.12 -4.42
CA HIS A 238 12.12 8.03 -5.73
C HIS A 238 10.62 8.25 -5.59
N TYR A 239 10.02 8.85 -6.62
CA TYR A 239 8.58 9.15 -6.67
C TYR A 239 8.11 10.17 -5.64
N ALA A 240 9.03 10.93 -5.07
CA ALA A 240 8.70 11.83 -3.97
C ALA A 240 7.99 13.08 -4.51
N PRO A 241 6.81 13.42 -3.97
CA PRO A 241 6.25 14.75 -4.14
C PRO A 241 7.17 15.80 -3.49
N LYS A 242 6.93 17.08 -3.79
CA LYS A 242 7.62 18.22 -3.19
C LYS A 242 7.33 18.33 -1.69
N ALA A 243 6.08 18.02 -1.31
CA ALA A 243 5.61 18.03 0.07
C ALA A 243 6.26 16.92 0.92
N ASP A 244 6.33 17.16 2.24
CA ASP A 244 6.71 16.11 3.18
C ASP A 244 5.59 15.09 3.27
N MET A 245 5.92 13.80 3.18
CA MET A 245 4.94 12.72 3.12
C MET A 245 5.23 11.65 4.16
N ALA A 246 4.19 11.25 4.90
CA ALA A 246 4.23 10.11 5.81
C ALA A 246 3.06 9.15 5.52
N ILE A 247 3.31 7.86 5.68
CA ILE A 247 2.29 6.81 5.58
C ILE A 247 1.87 6.41 6.98
N VAL A 248 0.57 6.33 7.23
CA VAL A 248 0.01 5.83 8.48
C VAL A 248 -0.49 4.41 8.25
N ASP A 249 0.09 3.46 8.96
CA ASP A 249 -0.19 2.03 8.82
C ASP A 249 -0.87 1.46 10.06
N GLY A 250 -1.79 0.52 9.88
CA GLY A 250 -2.58 -0.09 10.96
C GLY A 250 -4.01 -0.38 10.54
N THR A 251 -4.89 -0.67 11.52
CA THR A 251 -6.30 -0.93 11.21
C THR A 251 -7.01 0.35 10.81
N ARG A 252 -8.04 0.24 9.96
CA ARG A 252 -8.78 1.39 9.39
C ARG A 252 -9.14 2.44 10.44
N LYS A 253 -9.65 2.01 11.60
CA LYS A 253 -10.05 2.89 12.70
C LYS A 253 -8.88 3.68 13.28
N HIS A 254 -7.74 3.02 13.51
CA HIS A 254 -6.54 3.64 14.05
C HIS A 254 -5.88 4.60 13.05
N VAL A 255 -5.83 4.20 11.79
CA VAL A 255 -5.31 5.05 10.70
C VAL A 255 -6.14 6.32 10.58
N ILE A 256 -7.48 6.22 10.54
CA ILE A 256 -8.37 7.39 10.50
C ILE A 256 -8.14 8.30 11.71
N ALA A 257 -8.15 7.74 12.92
CA ALA A 257 -7.96 8.51 14.14
C ALA A 257 -6.60 9.21 14.15
N LYS A 258 -5.53 8.50 13.79
CA LYS A 258 -4.16 9.05 13.82
C LYS A 258 -3.94 10.12 12.76
N ILE A 259 -4.44 9.93 11.54
CA ILE A 259 -4.34 10.97 10.51
C ILE A 259 -5.09 12.23 10.96
N ASN A 260 -6.32 12.11 11.49
CA ASN A 260 -7.06 13.28 11.98
C ASN A 260 -6.35 13.98 13.16
N GLU A 261 -5.72 13.23 14.06
CA GLU A 261 -4.86 13.78 15.12
C GLU A 261 -3.68 14.57 14.52
N LEU A 262 -3.01 14.01 13.52
CA LEU A 262 -1.88 14.66 12.83
C LEU A 262 -2.31 15.91 12.06
N VAL A 263 -3.47 15.86 11.39
CA VAL A 263 -4.02 17.01 10.68
C VAL A 263 -4.36 18.14 11.66
N ALA A 264 -5.01 17.82 12.78
CA ALA A 264 -5.34 18.79 13.81
C ALA A 264 -4.09 19.44 14.42
N SER A 265 -3.03 18.68 14.67
CA SER A 265 -1.78 19.22 15.24
C SER A 265 -1.01 20.13 14.29
N HIS A 266 -1.09 19.90 12.97
CA HIS A 266 -0.40 20.71 11.97
C HIS A 266 -1.20 21.93 11.50
N ARG A 267 -2.54 21.94 11.69
CA ARG A 267 -3.36 23.12 11.40
C ARG A 267 -2.93 24.35 12.20
N ASP A 268 -2.47 24.14 13.44
CA ASP A 268 -1.96 25.22 14.30
C ASP A 268 -0.65 25.85 13.76
N ASP A 269 0.07 25.15 12.88
CA ASP A 269 1.30 25.65 12.24
C ASP A 269 1.05 26.44 10.94
N GLY A 270 -0.21 26.56 10.50
CA GLY A 270 -0.60 27.28 9.28
C GLY A 270 -0.19 26.58 7.98
N LYS A 271 0.11 25.27 8.03
CA LYS A 271 0.46 24.44 6.88
C LYS A 271 -0.80 23.95 6.15
N LYS A 272 -0.73 23.84 4.83
CA LYS A 272 -1.76 23.24 3.98
C LYS A 272 -1.55 21.73 3.90
N ILE A 273 -2.55 20.95 4.30
CA ILE A 273 -2.40 19.50 4.49
C ILE A 273 -3.27 18.73 3.49
N ALA A 274 -2.66 17.76 2.82
CA ALA A 274 -3.37 16.76 2.03
C ALA A 274 -3.46 15.43 2.76
N VAL A 275 -4.62 14.78 2.64
CA VAL A 275 -4.79 13.38 3.00
C VAL A 275 -5.02 12.56 1.74
N ILE A 276 -4.23 11.50 1.57
CA ILE A 276 -4.44 10.48 0.54
C ILE A 276 -5.17 9.31 1.19
N ALA A 277 -6.38 9.03 0.71
CA ALA A 277 -7.31 8.05 1.25
C ALA A 277 -7.85 7.11 0.17
N THR A 278 -8.74 6.18 0.53
CA THR A 278 -9.56 5.44 -0.42
C THR A 278 -10.99 5.97 -0.49
N GLU A 279 -11.76 5.54 -1.49
CA GLU A 279 -13.18 5.87 -1.63
C GLU A 279 -13.99 5.51 -0.37
N GLU A 280 -13.63 4.41 0.29
CA GLU A 280 -14.30 3.93 1.49
C GLU A 280 -14.07 4.80 2.73
N THR A 281 -12.99 5.59 2.75
CA THR A 281 -12.50 6.27 3.96
C THR A 281 -12.40 7.78 3.83
N LYS A 282 -12.34 8.33 2.60
CA LYS A 282 -12.14 9.77 2.34
C LYS A 282 -13.07 10.69 3.14
N GLN A 283 -14.32 10.28 3.37
CA GLN A 283 -15.32 11.07 4.10
C GLN A 283 -15.03 11.23 5.60
N PHE A 284 -14.10 10.45 6.16
CA PHE A 284 -13.75 10.47 7.59
C PHE A 284 -12.57 11.39 7.90
N TYR A 285 -11.97 12.04 6.90
CA TYR A 285 -10.82 12.93 7.08
C TYR A 285 -11.23 14.40 7.04
N ASP A 286 -10.72 15.17 8.01
CA ASP A 286 -10.93 16.62 8.09
C ASP A 286 -9.62 17.37 7.78
N ALA A 287 -9.24 17.41 6.50
CA ALA A 287 -8.04 18.09 5.99
C ALA A 287 -8.39 19.15 4.93
N ASP A 288 -7.42 20.01 4.57
CA ASP A 288 -7.62 21.05 3.55
C ASP A 288 -7.90 20.46 2.17
N VAL A 289 -7.21 19.35 1.88
CA VAL A 289 -7.38 18.56 0.66
C VAL A 289 -7.50 17.09 1.04
N VAL A 290 -8.53 16.41 0.54
CA VAL A 290 -8.66 14.95 0.66
C VAL A 290 -8.76 14.37 -0.75
N LEU A 291 -7.75 13.59 -1.13
CA LEU A 291 -7.66 12.94 -2.44
C LEU A 291 -7.88 11.44 -2.27
N SER A 292 -8.71 10.87 -3.14
CA SER A 292 -8.97 9.44 -3.17
C SER A 292 -8.12 8.77 -4.23
N MET A 293 -7.34 7.78 -3.84
CA MET A 293 -6.55 6.95 -4.75
C MET A 293 -7.38 5.84 -5.39
N GLY A 294 -8.69 5.76 -5.16
CA GLY A 294 -9.54 4.70 -5.67
C GLY A 294 -10.08 3.80 -4.57
N SER A 295 -10.51 2.59 -4.92
CA SER A 295 -11.20 1.68 -4.00
C SER A 295 -10.32 0.49 -3.60
N ARG A 296 -10.40 0.08 -2.34
CA ARG A 296 -9.72 -1.15 -1.88
C ARG A 296 -10.28 -2.42 -2.54
N ALA A 297 -11.52 -2.36 -3.04
CA ALA A 297 -12.13 -3.45 -3.80
C ALA A 297 -11.66 -3.49 -5.27
N ASP A 298 -11.05 -2.41 -5.77
CA ASP A 298 -10.52 -2.28 -7.12
C ASP A 298 -9.05 -1.84 -7.06
N GLU A 299 -8.15 -2.81 -6.87
CA GLU A 299 -6.72 -2.53 -6.74
C GLU A 299 -6.13 -1.80 -7.96
N ASP A 300 -6.70 -2.03 -9.15
CA ASP A 300 -6.25 -1.41 -10.39
C ASP A 300 -6.51 0.10 -10.39
N SER A 301 -7.63 0.53 -9.80
CA SER A 301 -7.88 1.96 -9.58
C SER A 301 -6.78 2.62 -8.74
N ILE A 302 -6.30 1.94 -7.70
CA ILE A 302 -5.22 2.45 -6.82
C ILE A 302 -3.90 2.61 -7.58
N ALA A 303 -3.52 1.59 -8.34
CA ALA A 303 -2.29 1.66 -9.13
C ALA A 303 -2.37 2.75 -10.21
N HIS A 304 -3.53 2.90 -10.86
CA HIS A 304 -3.76 3.88 -11.91
C HIS A 304 -3.62 5.32 -11.39
N GLU A 305 -4.19 5.59 -10.22
CA GLU A 305 -4.27 6.92 -9.61
C GLU A 305 -3.00 7.36 -8.89
N LEU A 306 -2.16 6.40 -8.46
CA LEU A 306 -1.03 6.61 -7.57
C LEU A 306 -0.19 7.85 -7.92
N TYR A 307 0.43 7.87 -9.09
CA TYR A 307 1.33 8.96 -9.46
C TYR A 307 0.61 10.24 -9.87
N ARG A 308 -0.64 10.14 -10.35
CA ARG A 308 -1.46 11.32 -10.65
C ARG A 308 -1.70 12.11 -9.38
N ILE A 309 -2.18 11.46 -8.33
CA ILE A 309 -2.43 12.10 -7.03
C ILE A 309 -1.18 12.69 -6.40
N LEU A 310 -0.03 12.01 -6.50
CA LEU A 310 1.22 12.58 -6.01
C LEU A 310 1.61 13.86 -6.77
N ARG A 311 1.26 13.97 -8.05
CA ARG A 311 1.45 15.21 -8.83
C ARG A 311 0.36 16.25 -8.56
N ASP A 312 -0.88 15.84 -8.37
CA ASP A 312 -1.97 16.73 -7.97
C ASP A 312 -1.61 17.43 -6.64
N CYS A 313 -1.00 16.72 -5.70
CA CYS A 313 -0.46 17.32 -4.47
C CYS A 313 0.61 18.40 -4.77
N ASP A 314 1.53 18.16 -5.70
CA ASP A 314 2.54 19.15 -6.13
C ASP A 314 1.91 20.39 -6.77
N GLU A 315 0.82 20.22 -7.53
CA GLU A 315 0.09 21.31 -8.18
C GLU A 315 -0.77 22.11 -7.20
N LEU A 316 -1.35 21.42 -6.21
CA LEU A 316 -2.13 22.02 -5.15
C LEU A 316 -1.26 22.74 -4.10
N ASP A 317 0.07 22.67 -4.20
CA ASP A 317 1.02 23.37 -3.33
C ASP A 317 0.75 23.07 -1.84
N VAL A 318 0.61 21.78 -1.52
CA VAL A 318 0.42 21.31 -0.14
C VAL A 318 1.77 21.18 0.54
N ASP A 319 1.82 21.47 1.84
CA ASP A 319 3.06 21.41 2.62
C ASP A 319 3.34 20.00 3.16
N VAL A 320 2.28 19.28 3.53
CA VAL A 320 2.35 17.96 4.18
C VAL A 320 1.30 17.02 3.60
N ILE A 321 1.68 15.76 3.38
CA ILE A 321 0.83 14.68 2.91
C ILE A 321 0.81 13.57 3.96
N PHE A 322 -0.38 13.22 4.44
CA PHE A 322 -0.61 11.98 5.19
C PHE A 322 -1.36 10.99 4.32
N SER A 323 -0.79 9.80 4.09
CA SER A 323 -1.45 8.75 3.34
C SER A 323 -1.84 7.60 4.25
N GLU A 324 -2.98 6.99 3.99
CA GLU A 324 -3.26 5.63 4.44
C GLU A 324 -2.23 4.64 3.87
N SER A 325 -2.04 3.52 4.55
CA SER A 325 -1.44 2.33 3.95
C SER A 325 -2.46 1.57 3.10
N PHE A 326 -1.95 0.97 2.01
CA PHE A 326 -2.74 0.18 1.07
C PHE A 326 -2.27 -1.27 1.10
N SER A 327 -2.99 -2.11 1.83
CA SER A 327 -2.81 -3.56 1.74
C SER A 327 -3.90 -4.13 0.85
N THR A 328 -3.48 -4.71 -0.28
CA THR A 328 -4.38 -5.40 -1.21
C THR A 328 -3.79 -6.75 -1.63
N PRO A 329 -4.63 -7.79 -1.86
CA PRO A 329 -4.15 -9.16 -2.09
C PRO A 329 -3.22 -9.36 -3.29
N ARG A 330 -3.42 -8.64 -4.40
CA ARG A 330 -2.69 -8.91 -5.65
C ARG A 330 -1.49 -7.98 -5.86
N ILE A 331 -1.72 -6.67 -5.92
CA ILE A 331 -0.69 -5.66 -6.28
C ILE A 331 -0.35 -4.70 -5.14
N GLY A 332 -0.86 -4.92 -3.94
CA GLY A 332 -0.65 -4.05 -2.78
C GLY A 332 0.83 -3.85 -2.44
N GLN A 333 1.64 -4.91 -2.55
CA GLN A 333 3.09 -4.81 -2.36
C GLN A 333 3.75 -3.88 -3.39
N ALA A 334 3.28 -3.88 -4.65
CA ALA A 334 3.82 -3.01 -5.68
C ALA A 334 3.47 -1.54 -5.43
N ILE A 335 2.22 -1.27 -5.06
CA ILE A 335 1.75 0.07 -4.66
C ILE A 335 2.52 0.57 -3.45
N MET A 336 2.58 -0.23 -2.38
CA MET A 336 3.27 0.14 -1.14
C MET A 336 4.77 0.33 -1.36
N ASN A 337 5.41 -0.44 -2.25
CA ASN A 337 6.81 -0.20 -2.59
C ASN A 337 7.06 1.21 -3.15
N ARG A 338 6.13 1.73 -3.95
CA ARG A 338 6.22 3.09 -4.52
C ARG A 338 5.89 4.15 -3.49
N MET A 339 4.81 3.95 -2.72
CA MET A 339 4.40 4.83 -1.62
C MET A 339 5.51 4.99 -0.57
N LEU A 340 6.12 3.90 -0.11
CA LEU A 340 7.21 3.93 0.86
C LEU A 340 8.41 4.72 0.34
N LYS A 341 8.75 4.57 -0.94
CA LYS A 341 9.83 5.35 -1.58
C LYS A 341 9.48 6.83 -1.70
N ALA A 342 8.24 7.16 -2.05
CA ALA A 342 7.76 8.54 -2.12
C ALA A 342 7.83 9.23 -0.75
N ALA A 343 7.39 8.52 0.29
CA ALA A 343 7.45 8.96 1.69
C ALA A 343 8.87 8.92 2.30
N GLY A 344 9.90 8.49 1.56
CA GLY A 344 11.25 8.33 2.12
C GLY A 344 11.30 7.38 3.32
N HIS A 345 10.45 6.34 3.30
CA HIS A 345 10.24 5.35 4.37
C HIS A 345 9.73 5.94 5.69
N GLN A 346 9.12 7.14 5.67
CA GLN A 346 8.40 7.67 6.84
C GLN A 346 7.07 6.91 7.01
N VAL A 347 7.06 6.00 7.98
CA VAL A 347 5.87 5.21 8.34
C VAL A 347 5.55 5.46 9.81
N ILE A 348 4.30 5.80 10.08
CA ILE A 348 3.73 5.93 11.42
C ILE A 348 2.92 4.67 11.66
N ASP A 349 3.47 3.77 12.47
CA ASP A 349 2.80 2.53 12.86
C ASP A 349 1.76 2.80 13.94
N THR A 350 0.52 2.38 13.67
CA THR A 350 -0.62 2.46 14.60
C THR A 350 -1.12 1.08 15.01
N HIS A 351 -0.40 0.01 14.66
CA HIS A 351 -0.71 -1.32 15.16
C HIS A 351 -0.61 -1.34 16.68
N VAL A 352 -1.67 -1.83 17.28
CA VAL A 352 -1.79 -2.03 18.71
C VAL A 352 -1.93 -3.51 18.97
N LYS A 353 -1.34 -4.00 20.06
CA LYS A 353 -1.43 -5.42 20.41
C LYS A 353 -2.89 -5.88 20.52
N TYR A 354 -3.76 -4.99 20.99
CA TYR A 354 -5.18 -5.24 21.11
C TYR A 354 -5.99 -4.03 20.65
N ASP A 355 -7.04 -4.27 19.87
CA ASP A 355 -8.01 -3.25 19.44
C ASP A 355 -9.45 -3.59 19.81
N LYS A 356 -9.68 -4.75 20.42
CA LYS A 356 -10.99 -5.22 20.85
C LYS A 356 -10.96 -5.71 22.29
N ILE A 357 -11.97 -5.34 23.07
CA ILE A 357 -12.23 -5.87 24.42
C ILE A 357 -13.59 -6.55 24.43
N ILE A 358 -13.63 -7.79 24.93
CA ILE A 358 -14.87 -8.51 25.20
C ILE A 358 -14.98 -8.75 26.70
N PHE A 359 -16.00 -8.16 27.33
CA PHE A 359 -16.38 -8.53 28.69
C PHE A 359 -17.27 -9.77 28.66
N VAL A 360 -16.95 -10.75 29.51
CA VAL A 360 -17.63 -12.03 29.53
C VAL A 360 -18.14 -12.35 30.93
N ALA A 361 -19.40 -12.78 31.01
CA ALA A 361 -19.89 -13.50 32.19
C ALA A 361 -20.89 -14.59 31.79
N GLN A 362 -21.61 -15.15 32.77
CA GLN A 362 -22.36 -16.39 32.57
C GLN A 362 -23.47 -16.30 31.51
N THR A 363 -24.32 -15.27 31.56
CA THR A 363 -25.58 -15.22 30.76
C THR A 363 -25.66 -14.10 29.73
N GLY A 364 -24.72 -13.16 29.70
CA GLY A 364 -24.75 -12.06 28.71
C GLY A 364 -25.77 -10.96 29.00
N THR A 365 -26.43 -10.96 30.17
CA THR A 365 -27.49 -10.01 30.55
C THR A 365 -27.12 -9.05 31.69
N CYS A 366 -25.94 -9.16 32.32
CA CYS A 366 -25.66 -8.45 33.58
C CYS A 366 -24.28 -7.77 33.65
N ARG A 367 -23.28 -8.42 34.25
CA ARG A 367 -22.01 -7.79 34.69
C ARG A 367 -21.19 -7.27 33.50
N GLU A 368 -21.10 -8.07 32.47
CA GLU A 368 -20.51 -7.82 31.17
C GLU A 368 -21.20 -6.68 30.41
N GLN A 369 -22.53 -6.58 30.47
CA GLN A 369 -23.27 -5.47 29.86
C GLN A 369 -23.03 -4.17 30.64
N MET A 370 -23.03 -4.25 31.98
CA MET A 370 -22.62 -3.11 32.80
C MET A 370 -21.19 -2.68 32.48
N ALA A 371 -20.26 -3.62 32.37
CA ALA A 371 -18.88 -3.33 32.07
C ALA A 371 -18.72 -2.66 30.70
N LYS A 372 -19.37 -3.18 29.66
CA LYS A 372 -19.44 -2.55 28.33
C LYS A 372 -19.98 -1.12 28.41
N GLY A 373 -21.13 -0.94 29.07
CA GLY A 373 -21.77 0.37 29.23
C GLY A 373 -20.85 1.38 29.94
N ILE A 374 -20.26 0.99 31.07
CA ILE A 374 -19.33 1.83 31.84
C ILE A 374 -18.07 2.14 31.04
N MET A 375 -17.51 1.15 30.33
CA MET A 375 -16.27 1.32 29.58
C MET A 375 -16.43 2.34 28.46
N ASN A 376 -17.61 2.41 27.83
CA ASN A 376 -17.91 3.39 26.78
C ASN A 376 -17.95 4.85 27.29
N ASP A 377 -18.10 5.07 28.60
CA ASP A 377 -18.02 6.42 29.20
C ASP A 377 -16.56 6.89 29.39
N PHE A 378 -15.58 6.00 29.25
CA PHE A 378 -14.16 6.34 29.40
C PHE A 378 -13.49 6.66 28.06
N VAL A 379 -12.54 7.60 28.09
CA VAL A 379 -11.69 7.92 26.95
C VAL A 379 -10.43 7.04 26.98
N LEU A 380 -10.27 6.22 25.95
CA LEU A 380 -9.05 5.46 25.68
C LEU A 380 -8.17 6.23 24.70
N LYS A 381 -6.85 6.23 24.91
CA LYS A 381 -5.87 6.78 23.96
C LYS A 381 -5.88 6.00 22.65
N VAL A 382 -6.05 4.68 22.76
CA VAL A 382 -6.18 3.76 21.62
C VAL A 382 -7.67 3.42 21.46
N PRO A 383 -8.28 3.73 20.31
CA PRO A 383 -9.69 3.45 20.09
C PRO A 383 -10.03 1.95 20.02
N MET A 384 -10.51 1.37 21.12
CA MET A 384 -10.91 -0.04 21.17
C MET A 384 -12.39 -0.26 20.82
N GLU A 385 -12.73 -1.41 20.23
CA GLU A 385 -14.09 -1.92 20.16
C GLU A 385 -14.45 -2.61 21.49
N ILE A 386 -15.61 -2.28 22.07
CA ILE A 386 -16.03 -2.81 23.37
C ILE A 386 -17.29 -3.64 23.20
N GLU A 387 -17.19 -4.93 23.53
CA GLU A 387 -18.28 -5.89 23.46
C GLU A 387 -18.58 -6.56 24.80
N ALA A 388 -19.76 -7.18 24.86
CA ALA A 388 -20.19 -8.02 25.97
C ALA A 388 -20.71 -9.35 25.39
N ARG A 389 -20.34 -10.46 26.01
CA ARG A 389 -20.78 -11.81 25.62
C ARG A 389 -21.11 -12.67 26.84
N GLY A 390 -22.04 -13.61 26.66
CA GLY A 390 -22.40 -14.62 27.64
C GLY A 390 -21.77 -15.98 27.32
N LEU A 391 -21.29 -16.70 28.33
CA LEU A 391 -20.79 -18.08 28.15
C LEU A 391 -21.88 -19.06 27.75
N VAL A 392 -23.09 -18.86 28.27
CA VAL A 392 -24.26 -19.70 27.99
C VAL A 392 -25.45 -18.80 27.72
N VAL A 393 -25.80 -18.66 26.45
CA VAL A 393 -26.97 -17.88 25.99
C VAL A 393 -27.82 -18.80 25.12
N GLN A 394 -29.04 -19.11 25.56
CA GLN A 394 -29.94 -19.98 24.80
C GLN A 394 -30.70 -19.20 23.71
N PHE A 395 -31.05 -17.97 24.01
CA PHE A 395 -31.70 -17.02 23.10
C PHE A 395 -31.31 -15.60 23.51
N PRO A 396 -31.34 -14.62 22.59
CA PRO A 396 -31.09 -13.23 22.92
C PRO A 396 -32.12 -12.71 23.93
N GLU A 397 -31.63 -12.15 25.03
CA GLU A 397 -32.42 -11.56 26.12
C GLU A 397 -31.98 -10.11 26.33
N PRO A 398 -32.89 -9.21 26.71
CA PRO A 398 -32.49 -7.86 27.11
C PRO A 398 -31.63 -7.88 28.38
N VAL A 399 -30.96 -6.77 28.66
CA VAL A 399 -30.25 -6.57 29.93
C VAL A 399 -31.19 -6.84 31.11
N ASN A 400 -30.68 -7.47 32.16
CA ASN A 400 -31.43 -7.71 33.39
C ASN A 400 -32.05 -6.39 33.90
N GLN A 401 -33.34 -6.38 34.22
CA GLN A 401 -34.07 -5.15 34.59
C GLN A 401 -33.43 -4.36 35.74
N LYS A 402 -32.80 -5.03 36.71
CA LYS A 402 -32.09 -4.34 37.81
C LYS A 402 -30.76 -3.78 37.34
N ALA A 403 -30.06 -4.47 36.45
CA ALA A 403 -28.83 -3.96 35.84
C ALA A 403 -29.12 -2.76 34.94
N GLU A 404 -30.17 -2.84 34.14
CA GLU A 404 -30.68 -1.76 33.31
C GLU A 404 -31.06 -0.54 34.16
N ALA A 405 -31.83 -0.72 35.24
CA ALA A 405 -32.19 0.37 36.14
C ALA A 405 -30.96 1.08 36.71
N VAL A 406 -29.91 0.33 37.08
CA VAL A 406 -28.66 0.90 37.59
C VAL A 406 -27.89 1.66 36.50
N LEU A 407 -27.78 1.13 35.28
CA LEU A 407 -27.13 1.80 34.16
C LEU A 407 -27.84 3.11 33.79
N ILE A 408 -29.16 3.07 33.64
CA ILE A 408 -29.98 4.25 33.33
C ILE A 408 -29.85 5.30 34.43
N SER A 409 -29.87 4.89 35.71
CA SER A 409 -29.71 5.83 36.83
C SER A 409 -28.34 6.55 36.85
N ASN A 410 -27.35 6.00 36.15
CA ASN A 410 -26.01 6.56 35.99
C ASN A 410 -25.79 7.23 34.62
N GLY A 411 -26.84 7.39 33.81
CA GLY A 411 -26.77 8.08 32.52
C GLY A 411 -26.30 7.22 31.34
N ILE A 412 -26.19 5.90 31.51
CA ILE A 412 -25.77 4.97 30.46
C ILE A 412 -27.00 4.40 29.76
N SER A 413 -27.10 4.58 28.44
CA SER A 413 -28.17 4.00 27.63
C SER A 413 -28.02 2.48 27.50
N THR A 414 -29.13 1.75 27.62
CA THR A 414 -29.21 0.30 27.38
C THR A 414 -29.79 -0.05 26.02
N GLU A 415 -30.06 0.94 25.17
CA GLU A 415 -30.66 0.72 23.85
C GLU A 415 -29.78 -0.21 22.99
N GLY A 416 -30.39 -1.28 22.46
CA GLY A 416 -29.69 -2.28 21.65
C GLY A 416 -28.80 -3.26 22.43
N MET A 417 -28.72 -3.16 23.77
CA MET A 417 -28.00 -4.14 24.57
C MET A 417 -28.83 -5.42 24.74
N VAL A 418 -28.35 -6.51 24.15
CA VAL A 418 -28.94 -7.85 24.24
C VAL A 418 -27.85 -8.88 24.51
N SER A 419 -28.22 -9.97 25.18
CA SER A 419 -27.31 -11.09 25.39
C SER A 419 -26.96 -11.75 24.06
N THR A 420 -25.69 -12.10 23.92
CA THR A 420 -25.13 -12.77 22.75
C THR A 420 -24.13 -13.79 23.25
N GLN A 421 -24.16 -15.00 22.70
CA GLN A 421 -23.25 -16.06 23.10
C GLN A 421 -21.83 -15.70 22.65
N LEU A 422 -20.84 -15.99 23.51
CA LEU A 422 -19.44 -15.94 23.10
C LEU A 422 -19.16 -17.07 22.10
N GLU A 423 -18.69 -16.71 20.92
CA GLU A 423 -18.23 -17.65 19.90
C GLU A 423 -16.70 -17.59 19.77
N GLU A 424 -16.08 -18.68 19.28
CA GLU A 424 -14.63 -18.71 19.03
C GLU A 424 -14.23 -17.65 17.99
N SER A 425 -15.09 -17.40 17.01
CA SER A 425 -14.96 -16.36 15.98
C SER A 425 -14.94 -14.93 16.53
N ASP A 426 -15.45 -14.71 17.75
CA ASP A 426 -15.40 -13.38 18.38
C ASP A 426 -13.99 -13.00 18.83
N ILE A 427 -13.11 -13.98 19.05
CA ILE A 427 -11.79 -13.84 19.67
C ILE A 427 -10.71 -13.95 18.59
N THR A 428 -10.19 -12.80 18.18
CA THR A 428 -9.08 -12.69 17.24
C THR A 428 -7.74 -12.48 17.96
N GLU A 429 -6.63 -12.51 17.24
CA GLU A 429 -5.28 -12.20 17.77
C GLU A 429 -5.18 -10.82 18.45
N THR A 430 -6.06 -9.88 18.10
CA THR A 430 -6.10 -8.50 18.66
C THR A 430 -7.19 -8.32 19.72
N THR A 431 -7.78 -9.41 20.23
CA THR A 431 -8.85 -9.37 21.22
C THR A 431 -8.32 -9.59 22.65
N MET A 432 -8.76 -8.76 23.59
CA MET A 432 -8.66 -9.03 25.03
C MET A 432 -10.01 -9.50 25.57
N VAL A 433 -10.02 -10.64 26.24
CA VAL A 433 -11.22 -11.17 26.89
C VAL A 433 -11.11 -10.96 28.39
N PHE A 434 -12.02 -10.19 28.97
CA PHE A 434 -12.10 -9.95 30.41
C PHE A 434 -13.29 -10.69 31.01
N THR A 435 -12.99 -11.73 31.78
CA THR A 435 -13.95 -12.47 32.58
C THR A 435 -14.15 -11.84 33.95
N MET A 436 -15.31 -12.08 34.56
CA MET A 436 -15.61 -11.57 35.90
C MET A 436 -14.99 -12.42 37.01
N GLU A 437 -14.74 -13.71 36.71
CA GLU A 437 -14.33 -14.75 37.66
C GLU A 437 -13.33 -15.72 37.02
N SER A 438 -12.47 -16.33 37.84
CA SER A 438 -11.45 -17.30 37.39
C SER A 438 -12.05 -18.54 36.75
N SER A 439 -13.19 -19.02 37.26
CA SER A 439 -13.92 -20.18 36.72
C SER A 439 -14.41 -19.94 35.29
N GLN A 440 -14.78 -18.69 34.97
CA GLN A 440 -15.21 -18.30 33.63
C GLN A 440 -14.01 -18.32 32.67
N ARG A 441 -12.85 -17.83 33.11
CA ARG A 441 -11.60 -17.88 32.33
C ARG A 441 -11.21 -19.32 32.02
N GLU A 442 -11.19 -20.20 33.02
CA GLU A 442 -10.87 -21.62 32.83
C GLU A 442 -11.82 -22.27 31.81
N ARG A 443 -13.12 -22.02 31.95
CA ARG A 443 -14.12 -22.55 31.02
C ARG A 443 -13.92 -22.10 29.58
N ILE A 444 -13.54 -20.84 29.34
CA ILE A 444 -13.24 -20.34 27.98
C ILE A 444 -12.06 -21.11 27.38
N ILE A 445 -10.97 -21.22 28.15
CA ILE A 445 -9.74 -21.92 27.71
C ILE A 445 -10.00 -23.40 27.43
N GLU A 446 -10.88 -24.04 28.20
CA GLU A 446 -11.25 -25.44 27.99
C GLU A 446 -12.23 -25.63 26.81
N SER A 447 -13.06 -24.63 26.51
CA SER A 447 -14.15 -24.74 25.53
C SER A 447 -13.73 -24.40 24.09
N PHE A 448 -12.68 -23.61 23.90
CA PHE A 448 -12.18 -23.18 22.60
C PHE A 448 -10.77 -23.71 22.39
N ALA A 449 -10.56 -24.49 21.33
CA ALA A 449 -9.34 -25.28 21.15
C ALA A 449 -8.16 -24.41 20.69
N ASP A 450 -8.44 -23.36 19.92
CA ASP A 450 -7.43 -22.54 19.26
C ASP A 450 -7.21 -21.17 19.96
N ILE A 451 -7.75 -21.00 21.17
CA ILE A 451 -7.59 -19.74 21.91
C ILE A 451 -6.23 -19.62 22.58
N ASP A 452 -5.59 -18.46 22.47
CA ASP A 452 -4.39 -18.13 23.24
C ASP A 452 -4.78 -17.76 24.70
N PRO A 453 -4.35 -18.54 25.72
CA PRO A 453 -4.65 -18.26 27.12
C PRO A 453 -4.11 -16.91 27.61
N GLU A 454 -3.13 -16.31 26.91
CA GLU A 454 -2.60 -14.98 27.20
C GLU A 454 -3.55 -13.83 26.77
N GLN A 455 -4.64 -14.13 26.08
CA GLN A 455 -5.67 -13.15 25.70
C GLN A 455 -6.86 -13.13 26.66
N VAL A 456 -6.99 -14.14 27.52
CA VAL A 456 -8.11 -14.28 28.45
C VAL A 456 -7.66 -13.94 29.86
N PHE A 457 -8.29 -12.93 30.45
CA PHE A 457 -7.94 -12.37 31.75
C PHE A 457 -9.13 -12.41 32.70
N VAL A 458 -8.84 -12.44 34.01
CA VAL A 458 -9.83 -12.09 35.03
C VAL A 458 -9.68 -10.59 35.29
N LEU A 459 -10.78 -9.84 35.13
CA LEU A 459 -10.75 -8.38 35.14
C LEU A 459 -10.10 -7.80 36.40
N SER A 460 -10.50 -8.28 37.57
CA SER A 460 -9.95 -7.83 38.87
C SER A 460 -8.45 -8.12 38.98
N GLN A 461 -8.03 -9.35 38.67
CA GLN A 461 -6.64 -9.77 38.76
C GLN A 461 -5.74 -8.96 37.82
N TYR A 462 -6.21 -8.69 36.60
CA TYR A 462 -5.46 -7.91 35.61
C TYR A 462 -5.17 -6.49 36.09
N VAL A 463 -6.11 -5.86 36.80
CA VAL A 463 -5.92 -4.51 37.34
C VAL A 463 -5.30 -4.48 38.75
N GLY A 464 -4.97 -5.65 39.30
CA GLY A 464 -4.37 -5.81 40.63
C GLY A 464 -5.36 -5.72 41.79
N ASP A 465 -6.65 -5.98 41.56
CA ASP A 465 -7.67 -6.13 42.61
C ASP A 465 -7.65 -7.55 43.20
N GLU A 466 -7.77 -7.66 44.52
CA GLU A 466 -7.76 -8.96 45.23
C GLU A 466 -9.08 -9.73 45.10
N LEU A 467 -10.21 -9.01 44.97
CA LEU A 467 -11.54 -9.59 44.95
C LEU A 467 -12.11 -9.59 43.53
N GLU A 468 -12.73 -10.71 43.15
CA GLU A 468 -13.49 -10.83 41.90
C GLU A 468 -14.76 -9.97 41.92
N ILE A 469 -15.30 -9.70 40.72
CA ILE A 469 -16.50 -8.89 40.59
C ILE A 469 -17.72 -9.69 41.07
N LEU A 470 -18.29 -9.25 42.19
CA LEU A 470 -19.45 -9.87 42.82
C LEU A 470 -20.59 -10.09 41.83
N ASP A 471 -21.14 -11.30 41.80
CA ASP A 471 -22.35 -11.62 41.04
C ASP A 471 -23.61 -11.08 41.75
N PRO A 472 -24.31 -10.06 41.20
CA PRO A 472 -25.51 -9.54 41.81
C PRO A 472 -26.77 -10.37 41.45
N TYR A 473 -26.64 -11.43 40.64
CA TYR A 473 -27.79 -12.19 40.13
C TYR A 473 -28.69 -12.72 41.26
N GLY A 474 -30.01 -12.54 41.10
CA GLY A 474 -31.00 -12.86 42.15
C GLY A 474 -31.03 -11.91 43.36
N GLY A 475 -30.07 -10.98 43.49
CA GLY A 475 -29.96 -10.03 44.60
C GLY A 475 -30.93 -8.84 44.55
N THR A 476 -30.79 -7.91 45.50
CA THR A 476 -31.60 -6.68 45.55
C THR A 476 -31.06 -5.62 44.59
N LEU A 477 -31.84 -4.57 44.28
CA LEU A 477 -31.34 -3.46 43.45
C LEU A 477 -30.06 -2.82 44.05
N GLN A 478 -29.94 -2.82 45.38
CA GLN A 478 -28.74 -2.37 46.08
C GLN A 478 -27.52 -3.25 45.76
N SER A 479 -27.69 -4.57 45.64
CA SER A 479 -26.60 -5.48 45.23
C SER A 479 -26.10 -5.17 43.81
N TYR A 480 -27.00 -4.84 42.87
CA TYR A 480 -26.64 -4.42 41.52
C TYR A 480 -25.92 -3.06 41.53
N GLY A 481 -26.36 -2.12 42.37
CA GLY A 481 -25.69 -0.83 42.56
C GLY A 481 -24.26 -1.00 43.09
N LEU A 482 -24.05 -1.87 44.08
CA LEU A 482 -22.72 -2.17 44.59
C LEU A 482 -21.82 -2.84 43.54
N CYS A 483 -22.37 -3.75 42.74
CA CYS A 483 -21.66 -4.37 41.62
C CYS A 483 -21.21 -3.31 40.60
N TYR A 484 -22.11 -2.38 40.23
CA TYR A 484 -21.80 -1.27 39.33
C TYR A 484 -20.66 -0.38 39.84
N GLU A 485 -20.70 0.03 41.12
CA GLU A 485 -19.64 0.85 41.71
C GLU A 485 -18.29 0.11 41.73
N SER A 486 -18.32 -1.19 42.05
CA SER A 486 -17.14 -2.04 41.99
C SER A 486 -16.57 -2.11 40.58
N LEU A 487 -17.42 -2.40 39.57
CA LEU A 487 -17.03 -2.43 38.17
C LEU A 487 -16.45 -1.10 37.70
N ARG A 488 -17.09 0.02 38.04
CA ARG A 488 -16.62 1.35 37.64
C ARG A 488 -15.26 1.68 38.23
N ALA A 489 -15.01 1.30 39.48
CA ALA A 489 -13.71 1.47 40.12
C ALA A 489 -12.63 0.62 39.45
N THR A 490 -12.91 -0.66 39.20
CA THR A 490 -12.00 -1.61 38.54
C THR A 490 -11.71 -1.19 37.09
N LEU A 491 -12.74 -0.81 36.31
CA LEU A 491 -12.58 -0.35 34.93
C LEU A 491 -11.79 0.95 34.83
N LYS A 492 -11.92 1.86 35.81
CA LYS A 492 -11.07 3.05 35.88
C LYS A 492 -9.58 2.70 36.01
N LYS A 493 -9.25 1.61 36.73
CA LYS A 493 -7.87 1.10 36.80
C LYS A 493 -7.45 0.45 35.48
N LEU A 494 -8.34 -0.31 34.85
CA LEU A 494 -8.10 -0.90 33.52
C LEU A 494 -7.77 0.20 32.50
N VAL A 495 -8.57 1.25 32.41
CA VAL A 495 -8.35 2.40 31.50
C VAL A 495 -6.98 3.03 31.74
N LYS A 496 -6.56 3.18 33.01
CA LYS A 496 -5.23 3.71 33.34
C LYS A 496 -4.11 2.80 32.83
N LEU A 497 -4.25 1.48 32.95
CA LEU A 497 -3.28 0.51 32.45
C LEU A 497 -3.22 0.51 30.93
N LEU A 498 -4.38 0.46 30.26
CA LEU A 498 -4.47 0.51 28.80
C LEU A 498 -3.83 1.77 28.25
N ASN A 499 -4.11 2.95 28.83
CA ASN A 499 -3.54 4.22 28.38
C ASN A 499 -2.06 4.43 28.77
N ALA A 500 -1.49 3.57 29.62
CA ALA A 500 -0.07 3.63 30.00
C ALA A 500 0.81 2.71 29.14
N ASN A 501 0.23 1.66 28.57
CA ASN A 501 0.90 0.66 27.72
C ASN A 501 0.77 0.99 26.21
N THR A 502 0.39 2.23 25.90
CA THR A 502 0.24 2.84 24.57
C THR A 502 1.09 4.09 24.52
#